data_AF-A0A934V8C8-F1
#
_entry.id   AF-A0A934V8C8-F1
#
_cell.length_a   1.000
_cell.length_b   1.000
_cell.length_c   1.000
_cell.angle_alpha   90.00
_cell.angle_beta   90.00
_cell.angle_gamma   90.00
#
_symmetry.space_group_name_H-M   'P 1'
#
loop_
_entity.id
_entity.type
_entity.pdbx_description
1 polymer ?
#
loop_
_entity_poly.entity_id
_entity_poly.type
_entity_poly.pdbx_seq_one_letter_code
_entity_poly.pdbx_strand_id
1 'polypeptide(L)'
;LLPMAQPELPLRLVFLPAAFQIAAHTFDPTWRVVGPTLAPRVREPVRDDRPLLVVSLGSAFTDRPDLFRACAAAFAGSSWRVVMATGRTPLDEL
;
A
#
# COMPACT_ATOMS: atom_id res chain seq x y z
N LEU A 1 -30.24 30.76 24.91
CA LEU A 1 -29.62 29.81 23.96
C LEU A 1 -29.10 28.64 24.77
N LEU A 2 -29.85 27.53 24.81
CA LEU A 2 -29.36 26.28 25.41
C LEU A 2 -28.15 25.81 24.60
N PRO A 3 -27.03 25.40 25.22
CA PRO A 3 -25.95 24.78 24.48
C PRO A 3 -26.54 23.52 23.85
N MET A 4 -26.56 23.47 22.51
CA MET A 4 -26.82 22.22 21.83
C MET A 4 -25.78 21.22 22.31
N ALA A 5 -26.20 20.23 23.09
CA ALA A 5 -25.36 19.10 23.43
C ALA A 5 -24.87 18.50 22.10
N GLN A 6 -23.59 18.71 21.79
CA GLN A 6 -22.98 18.02 20.66
C GLN A 6 -23.07 16.53 20.97
N PRO A 7 -23.60 15.70 20.05
CA PRO A 7 -23.66 14.27 20.27
C PRO A 7 -22.25 13.77 20.57
N GLU A 8 -22.12 12.90 21.59
CA GLU A 8 -20.84 12.23 21.86
C GLU A 8 -20.41 11.52 20.57
N LEU A 9 -19.36 12.05 19.95
CA LEU A 9 -18.87 11.51 18.69
C LEU A 9 -18.22 10.17 18.99
N PRO A 10 -18.57 9.10 18.26
CA PRO A 10 -17.98 7.78 18.48
C PRO A 10 -16.48 7.82 18.21
N LEU A 11 -15.74 6.96 18.91
CA LEU A 11 -14.31 6.73 18.71
C LEU A 11 -13.99 6.47 17.22
N ARG A 12 -13.01 7.17 16.65
CA ARG A 12 -12.57 7.05 15.27
C ARG A 12 -11.18 6.42 15.22
N LEU A 13 -11.02 5.36 14.44
CA LEU A 13 -9.75 4.67 14.28
C LEU A 13 -9.06 5.08 12.97
N VAL A 14 -7.77 5.41 13.04
CA VAL A 14 -6.94 5.80 11.89
C VAL A 14 -5.92 4.70 11.62
N PHE A 15 -6.03 4.06 10.45
CA PHE A 15 -5.21 2.91 10.05
C PHE A 15 -3.93 3.31 9.29
N LEU A 16 -3.29 4.39 9.76
CA LEU A 16 -2.00 4.87 9.26
C LEU A 16 -1.04 5.02 10.45
N PRO A 17 0.28 5.05 10.25
CA PRO A 17 1.19 5.56 11.26
C PRO A 17 0.89 7.03 11.60
N ALA A 18 1.08 7.45 12.85
CA ALA A 18 0.79 8.84 13.26
C ALA A 18 1.57 9.88 12.46
N ALA A 19 2.84 9.58 12.12
CA ALA A 19 3.70 10.43 11.30
C ALA A 19 3.18 10.63 9.86
N PHE A 20 2.28 9.76 9.38
CA PHE A 20 1.68 9.85 8.04
C PHE A 20 0.33 10.58 8.05
N GLN A 21 -0.25 10.86 9.21
CA GLN A 21 -1.50 11.59 9.30
C GLN A 21 -1.24 13.09 9.06
N ILE A 22 -1.80 13.60 7.97
CA ILE A 22 -1.74 15.03 7.65
C ILE A 22 -2.38 15.81 8.79
N ALA A 23 -1.65 16.80 9.29
CA ALA A 23 -2.07 17.69 10.38
C ALA A 23 -2.56 16.95 11.64
N ALA A 24 -1.94 15.82 12.02
CA ALA A 24 -2.35 15.00 13.17
C ALA A 24 -2.57 15.78 14.49
N HIS A 25 -1.89 16.91 14.70
CA HIS A 25 -2.03 17.76 15.88
C HIS A 25 -3.41 18.44 16.00
N THR A 26 -4.20 18.47 14.92
CA THR A 26 -5.56 19.03 14.95
C THR A 26 -6.61 18.02 15.42
N PHE A 27 -6.22 16.76 15.64
CA PHE A 27 -7.13 15.69 16.01
C PHE A 27 -7.37 15.71 17.51
N ASP A 28 -8.63 15.70 17.91
CA ASP A 28 -9.02 15.61 19.32
C ASP A 28 -8.89 14.17 19.86
N PRO A 29 -9.06 13.95 21.18
CA PRO A 29 -8.93 12.62 21.79
C PRO A 29 -9.93 11.54 21.31
N THR A 30 -10.97 11.89 20.54
CA THR A 30 -11.89 10.92 19.93
C THR A 30 -11.27 10.18 18.75
N TRP A 31 -10.08 10.59 18.29
CA TRP A 31 -9.32 9.90 17.25
C TRP A 31 -8.20 9.06 17.85
N ARG A 32 -8.08 7.82 17.37
CA ARG A 32 -7.00 6.90 17.78
C ARG A 32 -6.28 6.38 16.55
N VAL A 33 -5.00 6.71 16.47
CA VAL A 33 -4.11 6.17 15.43
C VAL A 33 -3.65 4.77 15.85
N VAL A 34 -4.00 3.77 15.04
CA VAL A 34 -3.74 2.35 15.34
C VAL A 34 -2.77 1.69 14.36
N GLY A 35 -2.36 2.40 13.31
CA GLY A 35 -1.49 1.85 12.28
C GLY A 35 -2.20 0.89 11.32
N PRO A 36 -1.48 0.36 10.32
CA PRO A 36 -2.04 -0.58 9.35
C PRO A 36 -2.40 -1.92 10.00
N THR A 37 -3.53 -2.49 9.61
CA THR A 37 -3.87 -3.87 9.97
C THR A 37 -3.07 -4.83 9.09
N LEU A 38 -2.05 -5.46 9.66
CA LEU A 38 -1.19 -6.41 8.95
C LEU A 38 -1.64 -7.84 9.27
N ALA A 39 -1.83 -8.65 8.22
CA ALA A 39 -2.02 -10.08 8.40
C ALA A 39 -0.71 -10.74 8.87
N PRO A 40 -0.77 -11.82 9.66
CA PRO A 40 0.41 -12.62 9.98
C PRO A 40 1.08 -13.08 8.68
N ARG A 41 2.41 -13.10 8.64
CA ARG A 41 3.12 -13.69 7.50
C ARG A 41 2.89 -15.20 7.51
N VAL A 42 2.34 -15.73 6.42
CA VAL A 42 1.98 -17.16 6.31
C VAL A 42 3.09 -18.00 5.65
N ARG A 43 4.12 -17.36 5.09
CA ARG A 43 5.20 -18.05 4.38
C ARG A 43 6.50 -17.27 4.43
N GLU A 44 7.60 -17.99 4.60
CA GLU A 44 8.95 -17.45 4.50
C GLU A 44 9.27 -17.07 3.05
N PRO A 45 9.91 -15.91 2.82
CA PRO A 45 10.36 -15.54 1.50
C PRO A 45 11.40 -16.54 0.98
N VAL A 46 11.36 -16.82 -0.31
CA VAL A 46 12.42 -17.58 -0.99
C VAL A 46 13.72 -16.83 -0.81
N ARG A 47 14.75 -17.48 -0.26
CA ARG A 47 16.07 -16.87 -0.13
C ARG A 47 16.73 -16.82 -1.51
N ASP A 48 17.09 -15.62 -1.92
CA ASP A 48 17.83 -15.27 -3.13
C ASP A 48 18.74 -14.12 -2.73
N ASP A 49 20.03 -14.20 -3.07
CA ASP A 49 21.02 -13.19 -2.68
C ASP A 49 20.93 -11.93 -3.55
N ARG A 50 20.17 -11.99 -4.64
CA ARG A 50 19.90 -10.82 -5.48
C ARG A 50 18.97 -9.84 -4.79
N PRO A 51 19.17 -8.52 -4.99
CA PRO A 51 18.23 -7.52 -4.49
C PRO A 51 16.85 -7.72 -5.14
N LEU A 52 15.80 -7.70 -4.31
CA LEU A 52 14.41 -7.94 -4.74
C LEU A 52 13.68 -6.62 -4.98
N LEU A 53 13.11 -6.47 -6.17
CA LEU A 53 12.16 -5.42 -6.52
C LEU A 53 10.76 -6.02 -6.67
N VAL A 54 9.78 -5.42 -5.99
CA VAL A 54 8.35 -5.74 -6.18
C VAL A 54 7.69 -4.57 -6.90
N VAL A 55 7.08 -4.85 -8.05
CA VAL A 55 6.27 -3.88 -8.81
C VAL A 55 4.80 -4.25 -8.67
N SER A 56 3.99 -3.33 -8.16
CA SER A 56 2.54 -3.50 -8.05
C SER A 56 1.84 -2.15 -8.18
N LEU A 57 0.85 -2.09 -9.06
CA LEU A 57 -0.04 -0.93 -9.21
C LEU A 57 -1.38 -1.12 -8.47
N GLY A 58 -1.51 -2.23 -7.74
CA GLY A 58 -2.76 -2.62 -7.09
C GLY A 58 -3.88 -2.87 -8.10
N SER A 59 -5.10 -2.44 -7.76
CA SER A 59 -6.26 -2.49 -8.64
C SER A 59 -6.40 -1.26 -9.54
N ALA A 60 -5.50 -0.28 -9.42
CA ALA A 60 -5.44 0.85 -10.32
C ALA A 60 -4.59 0.49 -11.55
N PHE A 61 -4.85 1.13 -12.69
CA PHE A 61 -4.06 0.97 -13.92
C PHE A 61 -3.94 -0.49 -14.42
N THR A 62 -5.03 -1.27 -14.32
CA THR A 62 -5.05 -2.68 -14.74
C THR A 62 -4.98 -2.90 -16.26
N ASP A 63 -5.02 -1.82 -17.03
CA ASP A 63 -5.01 -1.74 -18.50
C ASP A 63 -3.72 -1.10 -19.05
N ARG A 64 -2.62 -1.17 -18.29
CA ARG A 64 -1.32 -0.57 -18.64
C ARG A 64 -0.20 -1.60 -18.77
N PRO A 65 -0.30 -2.55 -19.72
CA PRO A 65 0.75 -3.54 -19.96
C PRO A 65 2.09 -2.92 -20.33
N ASP A 66 2.07 -1.74 -20.96
CA ASP A 66 3.26 -0.97 -21.32
C ASP A 66 4.14 -0.60 -20.12
N LEU A 67 3.55 -0.34 -18.94
CA LEU A 67 4.31 -0.05 -17.73
C LEU A 67 5.07 -1.28 -17.24
N PHE A 68 4.45 -2.46 -17.28
CA PHE A 68 5.12 -3.71 -16.89
C PHE A 68 6.23 -4.07 -17.87
N ARG A 69 6.02 -3.89 -19.18
CA ARG A 69 7.07 -4.05 -20.20
C ARG A 69 8.23 -3.08 -19.99
N ALA A 70 7.94 -1.82 -19.67
CA ALA A 70 8.97 -0.84 -19.37
C ALA A 70 9.79 -1.25 -18.13
N CYS A 71 9.16 -1.74 -17.07
CA CYS A 71 9.86 -2.29 -15.92
C CYS A 71 10.73 -3.50 -16.30
N ALA A 72 10.19 -4.45 -17.06
CA ALA A 72 10.96 -5.62 -17.51
C ALA A 72 12.21 -5.21 -18.32
N ALA A 73 12.04 -4.29 -19.27
CA ALA A 73 13.13 -3.77 -20.09
C ALA A 73 14.18 -3.03 -19.25
N ALA A 74 13.75 -2.19 -18.30
CA ALA A 74 14.66 -1.39 -17.47
C ALA A 74 15.56 -2.24 -16.57
N PHE A 75 15.09 -3.41 -16.14
CA PHE A 75 15.83 -4.31 -15.24
C PHE A 75 16.38 -5.56 -15.94
N ALA A 76 16.19 -5.71 -17.25
CA ALA A 76 16.72 -6.82 -18.03
C ALA A 76 18.25 -6.88 -17.95
N GLY A 77 18.80 -8.07 -17.68
CA GLY A 77 20.24 -8.28 -17.51
C GLY A 77 20.86 -7.67 -16.25
N SER A 78 20.08 -7.01 -15.41
CA SER A 78 20.57 -6.48 -14.13
C SER A 78 20.70 -7.59 -13.08
N SER A 79 21.33 -7.27 -11.95
CA SER A 79 21.40 -8.17 -10.79
C SER A 79 20.07 -8.29 -10.03
N TRP A 80 19.05 -7.51 -10.37
CA TRP A 80 17.78 -7.50 -9.65
C TRP A 80 16.95 -8.74 -9.92
N ARG A 81 16.34 -9.27 -8.86
CA ARG A 81 15.18 -10.15 -8.98
C ARG A 81 13.94 -9.27 -8.99
N VAL A 82 13.18 -9.30 -10.07
CA VAL A 82 11.94 -8.52 -10.20
C VAL A 82 10.73 -9.44 -10.08
N VAL A 83 9.80 -9.11 -9.19
CA VAL A 83 8.48 -9.75 -9.07
C VAL A 83 7.43 -8.70 -9.39
N MET A 84 6.61 -8.97 -10.40
CA MET A 84 5.55 -8.05 -10.83
C MET A 84 4.18 -8.67 -10.55
N ALA A 85 3.36 -7.97 -9.77
CA ALA A 85 1.95 -8.30 -9.59
C ALA A 85 1.14 -7.61 -10.70
N THR A 86 0.94 -8.31 -11.82
CA THR A 86 0.29 -7.78 -13.03
C THR A 86 -1.24 -7.83 -13.00
N GLY A 87 -1.82 -8.42 -11.94
CA GLY A 87 -3.27 -8.44 -11.75
C GLY A 87 -4.01 -9.16 -12.88
N ARG A 88 -4.84 -8.41 -13.62
CA ARG A 88 -5.67 -8.93 -14.73
C ARG A 88 -5.07 -8.72 -16.12
N THR A 89 -3.87 -8.16 -16.22
CA THR A 89 -3.21 -7.95 -17.51
C THR A 89 -2.94 -9.31 -18.17
N PRO A 90 -3.42 -9.54 -19.41
CA PRO A 90 -3.17 -10.78 -20.13
C PRO A 90 -1.68 -11.03 -20.36
N LEU A 91 -1.26 -12.30 -20.31
CA LEU A 91 0.15 -12.66 -20.46
C LEU A 91 0.68 -12.41 -21.87
N ASP A 92 -0.16 -12.51 -22.89
CA ASP A 92 0.17 -12.21 -24.29
C ASP A 92 0.37 -10.71 -24.54
N GLU A 93 -0.08 -9.86 -23.61
CA GLU A 93 0.19 -8.42 -23.63
C GLU A 93 1.46 -8.04 -22.84
N LEU A 94 2.15 -8.96 -22.17
CA LEU A 94 3.38 -8.68 -21.41
C LEU A 94 4.63 -9.07 -22.21
#